data_AF-A0A7C2R7E0-F1
#
_entry.id   AF-A0A7C2R7E0-F1
#
_cell.length_a   1.000
_cell.length_b   1.000
_cell.length_c   1.000
_cell.angle_alpha   90.00
_cell.angle_beta   90.00
_cell.angle_gamma   90.00
#
_symmetry.space_group_name_H-M   'P 1'
#
loop_
_entity.id
_entity.type
_entity.pdbx_description
1 polymer ?
#
loop_
_entity_poly.entity_id
_entity_poly.type
_entity_poly.pdbx_seq_one_letter_code
_entity_poly.pdbx_strand_id
1 'polypeptide(L)'
;MTLPRDHAVARGTHVPQAIHVLPGEHRDWIVREDGGRELGHYPTREAAEAVGHKLARKRRVELVVHEDAGGAPRRSRPRRGWLDRLLGR
;
A
#
# COMPACT_ATOMS: atom_id res chain seq x y z
N MET A 1 -37.90 5.29 22.85
CA MET A 1 -36.84 6.03 23.56
C MET A 1 -35.53 5.68 22.90
N THR A 2 -34.91 6.69 22.29
CA THR A 2 -33.73 6.63 21.43
C THR A 2 -32.46 6.54 22.26
N LEU A 3 -31.53 5.66 21.89
CA LEU A 3 -30.11 5.85 22.18
C LEU A 3 -29.41 6.07 20.82
N PRO A 4 -28.84 7.26 20.57
CA PRO A 4 -28.04 7.47 19.38
C PRO A 4 -26.67 6.82 19.61
N ARG A 5 -26.39 5.74 18.87
CA ARG A 5 -25.05 5.17 18.81
C ARG A 5 -24.27 5.95 17.75
N ASP A 6 -23.83 7.14 18.16
CA ASP A 6 -22.97 8.04 17.42
C ASP A 6 -21.62 7.33 17.17
N HIS A 7 -21.52 6.60 16.06
CA HIS A 7 -20.23 6.22 15.50
C HIS A 7 -19.67 7.43 14.75
N ALA A 8 -19.22 8.43 15.53
CA ALA A 8 -18.28 9.43 15.05
C ALA A 8 -16.98 8.70 14.69
N VAL A 9 -16.91 8.18 13.46
CA VAL A 9 -15.67 7.68 12.88
C VAL A 9 -14.74 8.89 12.80
N ALA A 10 -13.76 8.90 13.70
CA ALA A 10 -12.71 9.89 13.71
C ALA A 10 -12.19 10.07 12.28
N ARG A 11 -12.47 11.23 11.67
CA ARG A 11 -11.72 11.72 10.51
C ARG A 11 -10.34 12.17 11.00
N GLY A 12 -9.62 11.29 11.68
CA GLY A 12 -8.17 11.38 11.73
C GLY A 12 -7.72 11.11 10.31
N THR A 13 -6.86 11.95 9.77
CA THR A 13 -6.15 11.65 8.52
C THR A 13 -5.48 10.29 8.70
N HIS A 14 -6.07 9.22 8.16
CA HIS A 14 -5.46 7.90 8.17
C HIS A 14 -4.17 8.04 7.37
N VAL A 15 -3.04 8.14 8.06
CA VAL A 15 -1.75 8.10 7.39
C VAL A 15 -1.62 6.66 6.89
N PRO A 16 -1.68 6.42 5.57
CA PRO A 16 -1.66 5.06 5.06
C PRO A 16 -0.35 4.41 5.49
N GLN A 17 -0.42 3.34 6.26
CA GLN A 17 0.78 2.70 6.81
C GLN A 17 1.46 1.77 5.79
N ALA A 18 0.72 1.40 4.74
CA ALA A 18 1.22 0.59 3.64
C ALA A 18 0.52 0.93 2.31
N ILE A 19 1.20 0.58 1.22
CA ILE A 19 0.65 0.46 -0.12
C ILE A 19 0.50 -1.04 -0.41
N HIS A 20 -0.66 -1.43 -0.91
CA HIS A 20 -0.99 -2.78 -1.29
C HIS A 20 -1.09 -2.91 -2.81
N VAL A 21 -0.55 -4.00 -3.35
CA VAL A 21 -0.73 -4.43 -4.74
C VAL A 21 -1.50 -5.74 -4.68
N LEU A 22 -2.70 -5.75 -5.27
CA LEU A 22 -3.65 -6.86 -5.20
C LEU A 22 -4.01 -7.35 -6.61
N PRO A 23 -4.26 -8.64 -6.81
CA PRO A 23 -4.95 -9.11 -8.02
C PRO A 23 -6.38 -8.54 -8.03
N GLY A 24 -6.82 -8.07 -9.19
CA GLY A 24 -8.19 -7.63 -9.45
C GLY A 24 -9.03 -8.74 -10.10
N GLU A 25 -10.35 -8.56 -10.11
CA GLU A 25 -11.30 -9.56 -10.62
C GLU A 25 -11.17 -9.82 -12.13
N HIS A 26 -10.63 -8.86 -12.89
CA HIS A 26 -10.57 -8.91 -14.36
C HIS A 26 -9.16 -9.11 -14.90
N ARG A 27 -8.33 -9.88 -14.18
CA ARG A 27 -6.90 -10.09 -14.49
C ARG A 27 -6.06 -8.81 -14.48
N ASP A 28 -6.62 -7.74 -13.93
CA ASP A 28 -5.92 -6.50 -13.64
C ASP A 28 -5.29 -6.56 -12.25
N TRP A 29 -4.54 -5.52 -11.91
CA TRP A 29 -3.83 -5.38 -10.66
C TRP A 29 -4.16 -4.03 -10.05
N ILE A 30 -4.58 -4.05 -8.79
CA ILE A 30 -5.05 -2.88 -8.07
C ILE A 30 -3.97 -2.42 -7.11
N VAL A 31 -3.58 -1.15 -7.20
CA VAL A 31 -2.75 -0.49 -6.20
C VAL A 31 -3.67 0.30 -5.28
N ARG A 32 -3.61 0.03 -3.98
CA ARG A 32 -4.41 0.75 -2.97
C ARG A 32 -3.64 1.04 -1.70
N GLU A 33 -4.16 1.95 -0.91
CA GLU A 33 -3.63 2.27 0.41
C GLU A 33 -4.28 1.40 1.50
N ASP A 34 -3.61 1.28 2.64
CA ASP A 34 -4.10 0.59 3.84
C ASP A 34 -5.50 1.08 4.29
N GLY A 35 -5.81 2.37 4.08
CA GLY A 35 -7.14 2.94 4.32
C GLY A 35 -8.23 2.57 3.30
N GLY A 36 -7.97 1.60 2.41
CA GLY A 36 -8.92 1.12 1.41
C GLY A 36 -9.05 2.01 0.17
N ARG A 37 -8.33 3.15 0.12
CA ARG A 37 -8.34 4.04 -1.05
C ARG A 37 -7.57 3.41 -2.21
N GLU A 38 -8.27 3.15 -3.30
CA GLU A 38 -7.68 2.72 -4.57
C GLU A 38 -6.96 3.89 -5.26
N LEU A 39 -5.77 3.59 -5.78
CA LEU A 39 -4.88 4.54 -6.44
C LEU A 39 -4.77 4.31 -7.94
N GLY A 40 -5.04 3.09 -8.40
CA GLY A 40 -5.07 2.77 -9.82
C GLY A 40 -5.19 1.28 -10.11
N HIS A 41 -5.61 1.02 -11.34
CA HIS A 41 -5.68 -0.31 -11.95
C HIS A 41 -4.60 -0.43 -13.02
N TYR A 42 -3.97 -1.60 -13.09
CA TYR A 42 -2.88 -1.86 -14.01
C TYR A 42 -3.12 -3.20 -14.71
N PRO A 43 -2.80 -3.30 -16.01
CA PRO A 43 -3.03 -4.54 -16.76
C PRO A 43 -2.06 -5.66 -16.38
N THR A 44 -0.99 -5.37 -15.64
CA THR A 44 0.06 -6.33 -15.27
C THR A 44 0.53 -6.13 -13.84
N ARG A 45 1.00 -7.24 -13.23
CA ARG A 45 1.57 -7.26 -11.88
C ARG A 45 2.77 -6.33 -11.78
N GLU A 46 3.65 -6.39 -12.77
CA GLU A 46 4.91 -5.65 -12.82
C GLU A 46 4.65 -4.14 -12.85
N ALA A 47 3.64 -3.68 -13.60
CA ALA A 47 3.25 -2.27 -13.64
C ALA A 47 2.71 -1.80 -12.28
N ALA A 48 1.84 -2.59 -11.65
CA ALA A 48 1.31 -2.29 -10.33
C ALA A 48 2.40 -2.27 -9.24
N GLU A 49 3.32 -3.24 -9.26
CA GLU A 49 4.46 -3.29 -8.35
C GLU A 49 5.40 -2.08 -8.52
N ALA A 50 5.71 -1.69 -9.77
CA ALA A 50 6.57 -0.54 -10.04
C ALA A 50 5.96 0.76 -9.47
N VAL A 51 4.66 0.97 -9.67
CA VAL A 51 3.96 2.13 -9.10
C VAL A 51 3.85 2.02 -7.58
N GLY A 52 3.53 0.83 -7.06
CA GLY A 52 3.47 0.55 -5.63
C GLY A 52 4.80 0.88 -4.93
N HIS A 53 5.93 0.46 -5.49
CA HIS A 53 7.27 0.79 -4.99
C HIS A 53 7.54 2.30 -5.00
N LYS A 54 7.19 2.99 -6.08
CA LYS A 54 7.37 4.45 -6.18
C LYS A 54 6.56 5.19 -5.12
N LEU A 55 5.31 4.78 -4.91
CA LEU A 55 4.42 5.36 -3.90
C LEU A 55 4.88 5.04 -2.47
N ALA A 56 5.22 3.79 -2.20
CA ALA A 56 5.73 3.35 -0.91
C ALA A 56 7.01 4.11 -0.52
N ARG A 57 7.93 4.29 -1.48
CA ARG A 57 9.13 5.11 -1.28
C ARG A 57 8.82 6.59 -1.07
N LYS A 58 7.93 7.18 -1.88
CA LYS A 58 7.54 8.59 -1.76
C LYS A 58 6.92 8.90 -0.40
N ARG A 59 6.13 7.97 0.13
CA ARG A 59 5.39 8.10 1.40
C ARG A 59 6.16 7.53 2.60
N ARG A 60 7.28 6.83 2.37
CA ARG A 60 8.10 6.13 3.39
C ARG A 60 7.30 5.07 4.16
N VAL A 61 6.47 4.32 3.44
CA VAL A 61 5.57 3.29 3.98
C VAL A 61 5.92 1.93 3.40
N GLU A 62 5.40 0.86 3.98
CA GLU A 62 5.63 -0.51 3.50
C GLU A 62 4.88 -0.77 2.18
N LEU A 63 5.46 -1.59 1.29
CA LEU A 63 4.78 -2.15 0.13
C LEU A 63 4.43 -3.61 0.43
N VAL A 64 3.19 -3.99 0.18
CA VAL A 64 2.67 -5.35 0.36
C VAL A 64 2.09 -5.82 -0.96
N VAL A 65 2.72 -6.80 -1.59
CA VAL A 65 2.24 -7.41 -2.83
C VAL A 65 1.57 -8.73 -2.49
N HIS A 66 0.29 -8.86 -2.84
CA HIS A 66 -0.47 -10.09 -2.67
C HIS A 66 -0.38 -10.93 -3.94
N GLU A 67 -0.24 -12.24 -3.77
CA GLU A 67 -0.19 -13.16 -4.90
C GLU A 67 -1.60 -13.66 -5.25
N ASP A 68 -1.87 -13.85 -6.54
CA ASP A 68 -3.13 -14.37 -7.08
C ASP A 68 -3.48 -15.77 -6.53
N ALA A 69 -2.46 -16.60 -6.27
CA ALA A 69 -2.61 -17.98 -5.83
C ALA A 69 -2.88 -18.17 -4.31
N GLY A 70 -3.29 -17.11 -3.59
CA GLY A 70 -3.49 -17.17 -2.14
C GLY A 70 -2.19 -17.37 -1.34
N GLY A 71 -1.04 -17.14 -1.99
CA GLY A 71 0.28 -17.21 -1.37
C GLY A 71 0.48 -16.12 -0.33
N ALA A 72 1.45 -16.33 0.56
CA ALA A 72 1.81 -15.33 1.56
C ALA A 72 2.24 -14.02 0.86
N PRO A 73 1.74 -12.85 1.32
CA PRO A 73 2.04 -11.60 0.66
C PRO A 73 3.52 -11.24 0.79
N ARG A 74 4.13 -10.80 -0.32
CA ARG A 74 5.50 -10.32 -0.34
C ARG A 74 5.54 -8.89 0.20
N ARG A 75 6.22 -8.71 1.32
CA ARG A 75 6.38 -7.41 1.96
C ARG A 75 7.76 -6.83 1.67
N SER A 76 7.81 -5.56 1.34
CA SER A 76 9.06 -4.83 1.20
C SER A 76 8.96 -3.46 1.83
N ARG A 77 9.92 -3.14 2.69
CA ARG A 77 10.05 -1.79 3.24
C ARG A 77 11.03 -1.00 2.37
N PRO A 78 10.74 0.26 2.04
CA PRO A 78 11.72 1.11 1.40
C PRO A 78 12.94 1.18 2.32
N ARG A 79 14.08 0.64 1.84
CA ARG A 79 15.34 0.67 2.59
C ARG A 79 15.69 2.13 2.90
N ARG A 80 15.73 2.46 4.18
CA ARG A 80 16.37 3.69 4.66
C ARG A 80 17.88 3.46 4.50
N GLY A 81 18.49 4.13 3.52
CA GLY A 81 19.94 4.15 3.39
C GLY A 81 20.55 3.21 2.33
N TRP A 82 20.57 3.66 1.07
CA TRP A 82 21.86 3.65 0.35
C TRP A 82 22.68 4.89 0.70
N LEU A 83 22.01 6.00 1.06
CA LEU A 83 22.68 7.25 1.44
C LEU A 83 23.38 7.20 2.81
N ASP A 84 22.90 6.39 3.78
CA ASP A 84 23.61 6.18 5.05
C ASP A 84 24.94 5.42 4.90
N ARG A 85 25.10 4.61 3.84
CA ARG A 85 26.35 3.87 3.61
C ARG A 85 27.43 4.72 2.96
N LEU A 86 27.08 5.89 2.40
CA LEU A 86 28.01 6.81 1.74
C LEU A 86 28.42 7.99 2.62
N LEU A 87 27.74 8.25 3.74
CA LEU A 87 28.01 9.38 4.65
C LEU A 87 28.45 8.92 6.04
N GLY A 88 29.05 7.73 6.14
CA GLY A 88 29.78 7.29 7.32
C GLY A 88 31.13 8.02 7.44
N ARG A 89 31.10 9.31 7.76
CA ARG A 89 32.21 10.05 8.36
C ARG A 89 31.72 11.23 9.18
#